data_AF-A0A2S9I1I8-F1
#
_entry.id   AF-A0A2S9I1I8-F1
#
_cell.length_a   1.000
_cell.length_b   1.000
_cell.length_c   1.000
_cell.angle_alpha   90.00
_cell.angle_beta   90.00
_cell.angle_gamma   90.00
#
_symmetry.space_group_name_H-M   'P 1'
#
loop_
_entity.id
_entity.type
_entity.pdbx_description
1 polymer ?
#
loop_
_entity_poly.entity_id
_entity_poly.type
_entity_poly.pdbx_seq_one_letter_code
_entity_poly.pdbx_strand_id
1 'polypeptide(L)'
;MKIEEVLALLKESNAKEVGKEMGMCDKRLLRGLKNAGYEYSKKGDIGWYFIGQGEPPLKTDIREFIMVANDTKIENTDDVLTKKDVSEVRKMLSEWVPIKNAVNEIMQEKEKISAQKNTSPIHSLYMRIGESGTQEKVSRTVKLGKEICTKLGTVEDKHRLNRDEIVEFALFEFFEKYKV
;
A
#
# COMPACT_ATOMS: atom_id res chain seq x y z
N MET A 1 17.15 -12.55 -22.15
CA MET A 1 18.53 -12.30 -21.71
C MET A 1 19.08 -13.62 -21.21
N LYS A 2 20.33 -13.96 -21.54
CA LYS A 2 20.90 -15.25 -21.14
C LYS A 2 21.24 -15.27 -19.65
N ILE A 3 21.21 -16.45 -19.04
CA ILE A 3 21.54 -16.61 -17.62
C ILE A 3 22.96 -16.15 -17.31
N GLU A 4 23.94 -16.40 -18.19
CA GLU A 4 25.32 -15.92 -18.02
C GLU A 4 25.42 -14.38 -17.90
N GLU A 5 24.65 -13.66 -18.71
CA GLU A 5 24.60 -12.19 -18.73
C GLU A 5 23.93 -11.66 -17.45
N VAL A 6 22.84 -12.29 -17.03
CA VAL A 6 22.13 -11.96 -15.78
C VAL A 6 23.05 -12.15 -14.56
N LEU A 7 23.82 -13.24 -14.53
CA LEU A 7 24.76 -13.51 -13.43
C LEU A 7 25.92 -12.51 -13.40
N ALA A 8 26.41 -12.06 -14.57
CA ALA A 8 27.43 -11.01 -14.64
C ALA A 8 26.88 -9.68 -14.10
N LEU A 9 25.69 -9.27 -14.55
CA LEU A 9 25.04 -8.03 -14.09
C LEU A 9 24.74 -8.05 -12.59
N LEU A 10 24.35 -9.21 -12.03
CA LEU A 10 24.09 -9.36 -10.60
C LEU A 10 25.35 -9.32 -9.71
N LYS A 11 26.55 -9.43 -10.30
CA LYS A 11 27.82 -9.20 -9.58
C LYS A 11 28.14 -7.70 -9.48
N GLU A 12 27.74 -6.92 -10.47
CA GLU A 12 28.05 -5.49 -10.55
C GLU A 12 26.92 -4.60 -10.02
N SER A 13 25.68 -5.08 -10.05
CA SER A 13 24.47 -4.30 -9.77
C SER A 13 23.43 -5.09 -8.98
N ASN A 14 22.46 -4.39 -8.39
CA ASN A 14 21.42 -5.03 -7.58
C ASN A 14 20.30 -5.65 -8.44
N ALA A 15 19.59 -6.65 -7.91
CA ALA A 15 18.51 -7.34 -8.63
C ALA A 15 17.33 -6.43 -9.06
N LYS A 16 17.17 -5.24 -8.48
CA LYS A 16 16.14 -4.28 -8.89
C LYS A 16 16.52 -3.56 -10.19
N GLU A 17 17.78 -3.18 -10.33
CA GLU A 17 18.30 -2.55 -11.55
C GLU A 17 18.31 -3.55 -12.71
N VAL A 18 18.87 -4.73 -12.49
CA VAL A 18 18.87 -5.82 -13.50
C VAL A 18 17.45 -6.23 -13.88
N GLY A 19 16.54 -6.29 -12.91
CA GLY A 19 15.12 -6.53 -13.18
C GLY A 19 14.49 -5.46 -14.08
N LYS A 20 14.71 -4.17 -13.76
CA LYS A 20 14.19 -3.04 -14.56
C LYS A 20 14.69 -3.07 -16.00
N GLU A 21 15.96 -3.33 -16.22
CA GLU A 21 16.55 -3.43 -17.56
C GLU A 21 15.88 -4.52 -18.40
N MET A 22 15.49 -5.63 -17.77
CA MET A 22 14.78 -6.71 -18.43
C MET A 22 13.24 -6.55 -18.47
N GLY A 23 12.71 -5.46 -17.94
CA GLY A 23 11.27 -5.20 -17.85
C GLY A 23 10.53 -6.11 -16.85
N MET A 24 11.19 -6.57 -15.79
CA MET A 24 10.59 -7.42 -14.75
C MET A 24 10.91 -6.97 -13.33
N CYS A 25 10.10 -7.38 -12.35
CA CYS A 25 10.42 -7.11 -10.95
C CYS A 25 11.55 -8.02 -10.45
N ASP A 26 12.33 -7.50 -9.50
CA ASP A 26 13.40 -8.21 -8.79
C ASP A 26 12.96 -9.61 -8.30
N LYS A 27 11.80 -9.71 -7.68
CA LYS A 27 11.25 -10.99 -7.19
C LYS A 27 11.05 -12.03 -8.30
N ARG A 28 10.66 -11.59 -9.50
CA ARG A 28 10.42 -12.48 -10.65
C ARG A 28 11.75 -12.96 -11.25
N LEU A 29 12.73 -12.07 -11.32
CA LEU A 29 14.10 -12.38 -11.73
C LEU A 29 14.74 -13.43 -10.81
N LEU A 30 14.75 -13.18 -9.49
CA LEU A 30 15.36 -14.10 -8.53
C LEU A 30 14.66 -15.46 -8.48
N ARG A 31 13.34 -15.49 -8.73
CA ARG A 31 12.59 -16.74 -8.86
C ARG A 31 13.00 -17.52 -10.11
N GLY A 32 13.18 -16.84 -11.25
CA GLY A 32 13.70 -17.47 -12.46
C GLY A 32 15.06 -18.15 -12.23
N LEU A 33 15.95 -17.50 -11.49
CA LEU A 33 17.26 -18.07 -11.16
C LEU A 33 17.15 -19.33 -10.29
N LYS A 34 16.27 -19.30 -9.28
CA LYS A 34 15.97 -20.50 -8.46
C LYS A 34 15.43 -21.65 -9.30
N ASN A 35 14.51 -21.36 -10.21
CA ASN A 35 13.93 -22.37 -11.11
C ASN A 35 14.95 -22.91 -12.11
N ALA A 36 15.93 -22.09 -12.51
CA ALA A 36 17.06 -22.52 -13.31
C ALA A 36 18.12 -23.31 -12.51
N GLY A 37 17.88 -23.60 -11.24
CA GLY A 37 18.78 -24.38 -10.38
C GLY A 37 19.88 -23.55 -9.72
N TYR A 38 19.73 -22.23 -9.60
CA TYR A 38 20.69 -21.36 -8.91
C TYR A 38 20.21 -20.99 -7.51
N GLU A 39 21.13 -21.01 -6.55
CA GLU A 39 20.88 -20.56 -5.18
C GLU A 39 21.84 -19.44 -4.79
N TYR A 40 21.31 -18.49 -4.03
CA TYR A 40 22.10 -17.38 -3.49
C TYR A 40 22.80 -17.82 -2.21
N SER A 41 24.13 -17.80 -2.23
CA SER A 41 24.95 -18.10 -1.04
C SER A 41 25.63 -16.84 -0.52
N LYS A 42 25.62 -16.72 0.81
CA LYS A 42 26.47 -15.79 1.58
C LYS A 42 27.60 -16.50 2.30
N LYS A 43 27.67 -17.83 2.22
CA LYS A 43 28.67 -18.67 2.87
C LYS A 43 29.84 -18.85 1.91
N GLY A 44 30.66 -17.80 1.76
CA GLY A 44 31.77 -17.74 0.81
C GLY A 44 31.69 -16.47 -0.04
N ASP A 45 32.16 -16.54 -1.29
CA ASP A 45 31.98 -15.48 -2.27
C ASP A 45 30.47 -15.17 -2.41
N ILE A 46 30.10 -13.91 -2.25
CA ILE A 46 28.69 -13.51 -2.26
C ILE A 46 28.18 -13.61 -3.69
N GLY A 47 27.19 -14.48 -3.94
CA GLY A 47 26.71 -14.67 -5.30
C GLY A 47 25.70 -15.79 -5.50
N TRP A 48 25.33 -15.98 -6.76
CA TRP A 48 24.44 -17.03 -7.23
C TRP A 48 25.25 -18.22 -7.75
N TYR A 49 24.93 -19.41 -7.25
CA TYR A 49 25.64 -20.66 -7.56
C TYR A 49 24.68 -21.69 -8.10
N PHE A 50 25.09 -22.41 -9.13
CA PHE A 50 24.30 -23.51 -9.65
C PHE A 50 24.39 -24.71 -8.69
N ILE A 51 23.23 -25.18 -8.24
CA ILE A 51 23.06 -26.32 -7.31
C ILE A 51 22.31 -27.49 -7.96
N GLY A 52 21.93 -27.38 -9.23
CA GLY A 52 21.21 -28.42 -9.97
C GLY A 52 22.09 -29.62 -10.35
N GLN A 53 21.45 -30.74 -10.70
CA GLN A 53 22.13 -31.88 -11.30
C GLN A 53 22.23 -31.69 -12.82
N GLY A 54 23.45 -31.64 -13.35
CA GLY A 54 23.73 -31.52 -14.79
C GLY A 54 24.57 -30.30 -15.17
N GLU A 55 24.59 -29.97 -16.45
CA GLU A 55 25.26 -28.76 -16.94
C GLU A 55 24.44 -27.50 -16.61
N PRO A 56 25.08 -26.42 -16.13
CA PRO A 56 24.37 -25.18 -15.85
C PRO A 56 23.77 -24.57 -17.14
N PRO A 57 22.50 -24.14 -17.15
CA PRO A 57 21.81 -23.64 -18.34
C PRO A 57 22.21 -22.20 -18.70
N LEU A 58 23.50 -21.92 -18.80
CA LEU A 58 24.08 -20.57 -18.96
C LEU A 58 23.62 -19.85 -20.22
N LYS A 59 23.42 -20.60 -21.31
CA LYS A 59 23.04 -20.08 -22.63
C LYS A 59 21.53 -19.91 -22.80
N THR A 60 20.73 -20.39 -21.85
CA THR A 60 19.27 -20.37 -21.91
C THR A 60 18.74 -19.00 -21.48
N ASP A 61 17.61 -18.57 -22.05
CA ASP A 61 16.97 -17.33 -21.62
C ASP A 61 16.32 -17.53 -20.23
N ILE A 62 16.62 -16.63 -19.29
CA ILE A 62 16.03 -16.66 -17.94
C ILE A 62 14.49 -16.67 -17.95
N ARG A 63 13.87 -16.12 -19.01
CA ARG A 63 12.41 -16.08 -19.18
C ARG A 63 11.76 -17.45 -19.31
N GLU A 64 12.49 -18.45 -19.83
CA GLU A 64 11.98 -19.82 -19.94
C GLU A 64 11.70 -20.41 -18.55
N PHE A 65 12.58 -20.14 -17.58
CA PHE A 65 12.42 -20.56 -16.18
C PHE A 65 11.41 -19.75 -15.39
N ILE A 66 10.98 -18.60 -15.93
CA ILE A 66 9.93 -17.76 -15.34
C ILE A 66 8.53 -18.24 -15.75
N MET A 67 8.35 -18.76 -16.97
CA MET A 67 7.04 -19.24 -17.46
C MET A 67 6.63 -20.55 -16.79
N VAL A 68 7.59 -21.44 -16.50
CA VAL A 68 7.35 -22.72 -15.80
C VAL A 68 6.71 -22.52 -14.41
N ALA A 69 6.91 -21.38 -13.76
CA ALA A 69 6.29 -21.09 -12.45
C ALA A 69 4.78 -20.79 -12.49
N ASN A 70 4.22 -20.47 -13.66
CA ASN A 70 2.77 -20.27 -13.78
C ASN A 70 2.03 -21.60 -14.01
N ASP A 71 2.70 -22.60 -14.60
CA ASP A 71 2.10 -23.89 -14.94
C ASP A 71 2.53 -25.05 -14.03
N THR A 72 3.62 -24.89 -13.26
CA THR A 72 4.02 -25.91 -12.27
C THR A 72 3.21 -25.72 -10.99
N LYS A 73 1.97 -26.22 -11.05
CA LYS A 73 1.25 -26.69 -9.88
C LYS A 73 2.15 -27.73 -9.21
N ILE A 74 2.80 -27.33 -8.11
CA ILE A 74 3.59 -28.22 -7.26
C ILE A 74 2.65 -29.39 -6.89
N GLU A 75 2.96 -30.59 -7.36
CA GLU A 75 2.44 -31.84 -6.81
C GLU A 75 2.95 -31.93 -5.37
N ASN A 76 2.20 -31.35 -4.43
CA ASN A 76 2.19 -31.84 -3.08
C ASN A 76 1.33 -33.12 -3.13
N THR A 77 2.00 -34.27 -3.10
CA THR A 77 1.38 -35.50 -2.61
C THR A 77 0.77 -35.20 -1.22
N ASP A 78 -0.50 -35.58 -1.06
CA ASP A 78 -1.36 -35.46 0.13
C ASP A 78 -2.36 -34.28 0.21
N ASP A 79 -2.98 -33.88 -0.90
CA ASP A 79 -4.22 -33.08 -0.82
C ASP A 79 -5.27 -33.50 -1.87
N VAL A 80 -5.75 -34.75 -1.75
CA VAL A 80 -7.03 -35.11 -2.37
C VAL A 80 -8.11 -34.58 -1.44
N LEU A 81 -8.59 -33.36 -1.71
CA LEU A 81 -9.80 -32.81 -1.10
C LEU A 81 -10.90 -33.87 -1.15
N THR A 82 -11.24 -34.41 0.02
CA THR A 82 -12.28 -35.41 0.13
C THR A 82 -13.61 -34.75 -0.17
N LYS A 83 -14.63 -35.54 -0.53
CA LYS A 83 -16.00 -35.02 -0.75
C LYS A 83 -16.52 -34.25 0.48
N LYS A 84 -15.99 -34.55 1.66
CA LYS A 84 -16.29 -33.86 2.91
C LYS A 84 -15.71 -32.44 2.93
N ASP A 85 -14.45 -32.27 2.52
CA ASP A 85 -13.78 -30.97 2.46
C ASP A 85 -14.48 -30.04 1.45
N VAL A 86 -14.88 -30.58 0.29
CA VAL A 86 -15.66 -29.82 -0.71
C VAL A 86 -17.04 -29.43 -0.17
N SER A 87 -17.68 -30.28 0.63
CA SER A 87 -18.98 -29.97 1.24
C SER A 87 -18.87 -28.90 2.34
N GLU A 88 -17.77 -28.90 3.09
CA GLU A 88 -17.50 -27.93 4.16
C GLU A 88 -17.17 -26.56 3.58
N VAL A 89 -16.35 -26.50 2.52
CA VAL A 89 -16.10 -25.27 1.76
C VAL A 89 -17.39 -24.72 1.15
N ARG A 90 -18.26 -25.58 0.62
CA ARG A 90 -19.56 -25.16 0.08
C ARG A 90 -20.49 -24.59 1.17
N LYS A 91 -20.46 -25.16 2.37
CA LYS A 91 -21.20 -24.65 3.53
C LYS A 91 -20.66 -23.29 3.96
N MET A 92 -19.34 -23.13 4.08
CA MET A 92 -18.71 -21.84 4.41
C MET A 92 -19.03 -20.77 3.36
N LEU A 93 -19.03 -21.11 2.07
CA LEU A 93 -19.46 -20.19 1.00
C LEU A 93 -20.92 -19.79 1.12
N SER A 94 -21.80 -20.73 1.46
CA SER A 94 -23.24 -20.44 1.65
C SER A 94 -23.52 -19.54 2.85
N GLU A 95 -22.70 -19.62 3.90
CA GLU A 95 -22.78 -18.75 5.09
C GLU A 95 -22.09 -17.39 4.85
N TRP A 96 -21.05 -17.36 4.00
CA TRP A 96 -20.33 -16.14 3.66
C TRP A 96 -21.17 -15.17 2.80
N VAL A 97 -22.03 -15.67 1.93
CA VAL A 97 -22.87 -14.82 1.06
C VAL A 97 -23.81 -13.91 1.87
N PRO A 98 -24.59 -14.42 2.85
CA PRO A 98 -25.36 -13.59 3.77
C PRO A 98 -24.50 -12.61 4.58
N ILE A 99 -23.34 -13.05 5.09
CA ILE A 99 -22.43 -12.19 5.86
C ILE A 99 -21.92 -11.03 5.01
N LYS A 100 -21.51 -11.31 3.76
CA LYS A 100 -21.05 -10.28 2.82
C LYS A 100 -22.16 -9.29 2.49
N ASN A 101 -23.39 -9.76 2.31
CA ASN A 101 -24.53 -8.89 2.05
C ASN A 101 -24.86 -8.02 3.27
N ALA A 102 -24.88 -8.59 4.47
CA ALA A 102 -25.08 -7.83 5.71
C ALA A 102 -23.95 -6.80 5.94
N VAL A 103 -22.70 -7.16 5.68
CA VAL A 103 -21.56 -6.23 5.75
C VAL A 103 -21.70 -5.11 4.71
N ASN A 104 -22.16 -5.42 3.50
CA ASN A 104 -22.37 -4.42 2.45
C ASN A 104 -23.54 -3.49 2.78
N GLU A 105 -24.62 -4.01 3.36
CA GLU A 105 -25.74 -3.21 3.88
C GLU A 105 -25.29 -2.32 5.04
N ILE A 106 -24.49 -2.83 5.98
CA ILE A 106 -23.88 -2.03 7.05
C ILE A 106 -22.91 -0.98 6.49
N MET A 107 -22.19 -1.29 5.41
CA MET A 107 -21.33 -0.32 4.73
C MET A 107 -22.15 0.78 4.06
N GLN A 108 -23.22 0.44 3.36
CA GLN A 108 -24.11 1.43 2.74
C GLN A 108 -24.88 2.24 3.78
N GLU A 109 -25.25 1.63 4.90
CA GLU A 109 -25.86 2.32 6.03
C GLU A 109 -24.82 3.21 6.72
N LYS A 110 -23.56 2.79 6.86
CA LYS A 110 -22.46 3.64 7.32
C LYS A 110 -22.13 4.75 6.35
N GLU A 111 -22.22 4.55 5.04
CA GLU A 111 -22.06 5.60 4.03
C GLU A 111 -23.21 6.59 4.07
N LYS A 112 -24.45 6.12 4.25
CA LYS A 112 -25.62 6.98 4.47
C LYS A 112 -25.53 7.73 5.81
N ILE A 113 -25.08 7.07 6.87
CA ILE A 113 -24.79 7.68 8.17
C ILE A 113 -23.56 8.58 8.08
N SER A 114 -22.60 8.36 7.19
CA SER A 114 -21.44 9.23 6.94
C SER A 114 -21.80 10.42 6.05
N ALA A 115 -22.77 10.28 5.17
CA ALA A 115 -23.36 11.37 4.40
C ALA A 115 -24.30 12.22 5.28
N GLN A 116 -24.90 11.62 6.31
CA GLN A 116 -25.82 12.29 7.24
C GLN A 116 -25.13 12.77 8.53
N LYS A 117 -24.04 12.12 8.96
CA LYS A 117 -23.10 12.69 9.92
C LYS A 117 -22.20 13.62 9.15
N ASN A 118 -22.64 14.88 9.11
CA ASN A 118 -21.78 16.05 9.15
C ASN A 118 -20.35 15.62 9.52
N THR A 119 -19.47 15.59 8.51
CA THR A 119 -18.04 15.76 8.72
C THR A 119 -17.97 16.86 9.78
N SER A 120 -17.44 16.56 10.97
CA SER A 120 -17.39 17.61 11.98
C SER A 120 -16.76 18.82 11.29
N PRO A 121 -17.31 20.03 11.40
CA PRO A 121 -16.79 21.19 10.66
C PRO A 121 -15.26 21.31 10.83
N ILE A 122 -14.74 20.86 11.97
CA ILE A 122 -13.34 20.81 12.32
C ILE A 122 -12.51 19.83 11.46
N HIS A 123 -13.07 18.69 11.04
CA HIS A 123 -12.35 17.71 10.21
C HIS A 123 -12.21 18.18 8.76
N SER A 124 -13.20 18.87 8.19
CA SER A 124 -13.06 19.51 6.87
C SER A 124 -12.09 20.69 6.92
N LEU A 125 -12.05 21.43 8.04
CA LEU A 125 -11.08 22.49 8.27
C LEU A 125 -9.64 21.94 8.31
N TYR A 126 -9.40 20.81 8.99
CA TYR A 126 -8.08 20.15 9.02
C TYR A 126 -7.60 19.68 7.64
N MET A 127 -8.51 19.13 6.83
CA MET A 127 -8.21 18.72 5.44
C MET A 127 -7.82 19.90 4.56
N ARG A 128 -8.46 21.06 4.73
CA ARG A 128 -8.16 22.29 3.99
C ARG A 128 -6.75 22.83 4.25
N ILE A 129 -6.22 22.68 5.48
CA ILE A 129 -4.83 23.04 5.82
C ILE A 129 -3.83 22.04 5.22
N GLY A 130 -4.15 20.74 5.21
CA GLY A 130 -3.30 19.73 4.60
C GLY A 130 -3.11 19.91 3.10
N GLU A 131 -4.13 20.44 2.42
CA GLU A 131 -4.10 20.74 0.97
C GLU A 131 -3.39 22.07 0.65
N SER A 132 -3.42 23.06 1.57
CA SER A 132 -2.70 24.33 1.41
C SER A 132 -1.22 24.23 1.81
N GLY A 133 -0.51 23.31 1.16
CA GLY A 133 0.95 23.20 1.30
C GLY A 133 1.64 24.55 1.11
N THR A 134 2.42 24.96 2.12
CA THR A 134 3.40 26.06 2.08
C THR A 134 2.90 27.38 1.45
N GLN A 135 1.66 27.78 1.73
CA GLN A 135 1.23 29.13 1.37
C GLN A 135 1.96 30.18 2.24
N GLU A 136 2.34 31.29 1.61
CA GLU A 136 3.00 32.41 2.29
C GLU A 136 2.05 33.01 3.35
N LYS A 137 2.46 32.96 4.63
CA LYS A 137 1.68 33.49 5.75
C LYS A 137 2.21 34.87 6.16
N VAL A 138 1.30 35.83 6.32
CA VAL A 138 1.61 37.19 6.79
C VAL A 138 1.02 37.41 8.17
N SER A 139 1.77 38.03 9.07
CA SER A 139 1.30 38.35 10.42
C SER A 139 0.48 39.65 10.43
N ARG A 140 -0.66 39.62 11.14
CA ARG A 140 -1.44 40.81 11.49
C ARG A 140 -1.87 40.72 12.94
N THR A 141 -1.60 41.76 13.71
CA THR A 141 -2.04 41.83 15.11
C THR A 141 -3.49 42.30 15.18
N VAL A 142 -4.34 41.52 15.85
CA VAL A 142 -5.75 41.86 16.09
C VAL A 142 -6.02 42.01 17.58
N LYS A 143 -6.89 42.95 17.94
CA LYS A 143 -7.37 43.11 19.33
C LYS A 143 -8.66 42.31 19.49
N LEU A 144 -8.63 41.28 20.32
CA LEU A 144 -9.78 40.44 20.62
C LEU A 144 -10.31 40.73 22.03
N GLY A 145 -11.63 40.62 22.20
CA GLY A 145 -12.26 40.75 23.51
C GLY A 145 -11.79 39.66 24.47
N LYS A 146 -11.68 39.98 25.77
CA LYS A 146 -11.17 39.07 26.80
C LYS A 146 -11.89 37.71 26.80
N GLU A 147 -13.21 37.72 26.68
CA GLU A 147 -14.02 36.50 26.63
C GLU A 147 -13.72 35.62 25.40
N ILE A 148 -13.48 36.27 24.25
CA ILE A 148 -13.12 35.57 23.01
C ILE A 148 -11.74 34.92 23.17
N CYS A 149 -10.76 35.62 23.76
CA CYS A 149 -9.45 35.06 24.04
C CYS A 149 -9.52 33.82 24.95
N THR A 150 -10.38 33.84 25.97
CA THR A 150 -10.58 32.68 26.85
C THR A 150 -11.18 31.49 26.09
N LYS A 151 -12.22 31.74 25.28
CA LYS A 151 -12.83 30.68 24.44
C LYS A 151 -11.83 30.13 23.41
N LEU A 152 -10.99 31.00 22.85
CA LEU A 152 -9.95 30.63 21.90
C LEU A 152 -8.96 29.64 22.54
N GLY A 153 -8.47 29.93 23.74
CA GLY A 153 -7.61 29.00 24.49
C GLY A 153 -8.28 27.65 24.77
N THR A 154 -9.57 27.64 25.12
CA THR A 154 -10.31 26.37 25.31
C THR A 154 -10.39 25.54 24.03
N VAL A 155 -10.52 26.19 22.87
CA VAL A 155 -10.56 25.52 21.56
C VAL A 155 -9.16 25.03 21.15
N GLU A 156 -8.12 25.83 21.39
CA GLU A 156 -6.71 25.44 21.20
C GLU A 156 -6.43 24.13 21.95
N ASP A 157 -6.76 24.06 23.24
CA ASP A 157 -6.55 22.87 24.08
C ASP A 157 -7.36 21.66 23.62
N LYS A 158 -8.64 21.87 23.30
CA LYS A 158 -9.57 20.80 22.98
C LYS A 158 -9.30 20.16 21.62
N HIS A 159 -8.90 20.96 20.63
CA HIS A 159 -8.75 20.52 19.25
C HIS A 159 -7.29 20.44 18.79
N ARG A 160 -6.33 20.80 19.66
CA ARG A 160 -4.89 20.79 19.37
C ARG A 160 -4.55 21.62 18.12
N LEU A 161 -5.26 22.73 17.95
CA LEU A 161 -5.07 23.69 16.87
C LEU A 161 -4.32 24.90 17.40
N ASN A 162 -3.52 25.51 16.53
CA ASN A 162 -2.85 26.77 16.85
C ASN A 162 -3.82 27.94 16.71
N ARG A 163 -3.55 29.01 17.46
CA ARG A 163 -4.36 30.24 17.44
C ARG A 163 -4.62 30.75 16.02
N ASP A 164 -3.56 30.80 15.22
CA ASP A 164 -3.60 31.32 13.86
C ASP A 164 -4.50 30.46 12.97
N GLU A 165 -4.49 29.14 13.14
CA GLU A 165 -5.34 28.22 12.38
C GLU A 165 -6.82 28.46 12.72
N ILE A 166 -7.14 28.64 14.01
CA ILE A 166 -8.52 28.90 14.45
C ILE A 166 -9.01 30.24 13.88
N VAL A 167 -8.16 31.27 13.90
CA VAL A 167 -8.50 32.59 13.34
C VAL A 167 -8.66 32.52 11.82
N GLU A 168 -7.74 31.82 11.14
CA GLU A 168 -7.77 31.59 9.69
C GLU A 168 -9.07 30.88 9.28
N PHE A 169 -9.49 29.85 10.01
CA PHE A 169 -10.77 29.18 9.80
C PHE A 169 -11.98 30.09 10.00
N ALA A 170 -12.00 30.85 11.09
CA ALA A 170 -13.10 31.76 11.38
C ALA A 170 -13.25 32.84 10.30
N LEU A 171 -12.12 33.37 9.79
CA LEU A 171 -12.12 34.33 8.70
C LEU A 171 -12.52 33.69 7.37
N PHE A 172 -12.08 32.47 7.09
CA PHE A 172 -12.49 31.76 5.90
C PHE A 172 -14.01 31.53 5.86
N GLU A 173 -14.59 31.03 6.95
CA GLU A 173 -16.06 30.87 7.07
C GLU A 173 -16.79 32.22 6.94
N PHE A 174 -16.21 33.28 7.51
CA PHE A 174 -16.75 34.63 7.37
C PHE A 174 -16.76 35.08 5.90
N PHE A 175 -15.65 34.91 5.17
CA PHE A 175 -15.57 35.31 3.76
C PHE A 175 -16.47 34.47 2.86
N GLU A 176 -16.55 33.14 3.06
CA GLU A 176 -17.51 32.29 2.33
C GLU A 176 -18.95 32.75 2.56
N LYS A 177 -19.31 33.06 3.81
CA LYS A 177 -20.66 33.49 4.17
C LYS A 177 -21.04 34.83 3.51
N TYR A 178 -20.11 35.77 3.46
CA TYR A 178 -20.36 37.12 2.93
C TYR A 178 -19.92 37.29 1.47
N LYS A 179 -19.45 36.22 0.80
CA LYS A 179 -18.99 36.21 -0.59
C LYS A 179 -17.99 37.31 -0.90
N VAL A 180 -16.97 37.43 -0.03
CA VAL A 180 -15.84 38.36 -0.18
C VAL A 180 -14.65 37.63 -0.76
#